data_AF-A0A9C7SBR7-F1
#
_entry.id   AF-A0A9C7SBR7-F1
#
_cell.length_a   1.000
_cell.length_b   1.000
_cell.length_c   1.000
_cell.angle_alpha   90.00
_cell.angle_beta   90.00
_cell.angle_gamma   90.00
#
_symmetry.space_group_name_H-M   'P 1'
#
loop_
_entity.id
_entity.type
_entity.pdbx_description
1 polymer ?
#
loop_
_entity_poly.entity_id
_entity_poly.type
_entity_poly.pdbx_seq_one_letter_code
_entity_poly.pdbx_strand_id
1 'polypeptide(L)'
;ARPCDVRALGLLDLVFDAPDYKDLYYINKREKTTIVALGCNSPLSTCFCTSFEGGPFTKEGADLFLTDIGDWYLAEALTPKGERLLDEELFQEATKADVRAAAKVEKEALAKMAPPLELDGLKEKLDTMIDSPFWDRLHEKCLGCGVCTFLCPTCHCFDIVDEALNSKGERVRNWDSCMFPIYTLEASGHNPRPSGRERWRQRLMHKFDYFVTNYGRFLCVGCGRCVINCPVNLDIRKVIADVMAF
;
A
#
# COMPACT_ATOMS: atom_id res chain seq x y z
N ALA A 1 12.97 1.82 3.09
CA ALA A 1 11.50 1.84 2.93
C ALA A 1 10.82 2.05 4.29
N ARG A 2 9.60 2.59 4.37
CA ARG A 2 8.84 2.59 5.64
C ARG A 2 8.17 1.22 5.83
N PRO A 3 7.82 0.80 7.06
CA PRO A 3 7.19 -0.50 7.29
C PRO A 3 5.91 -0.75 6.47
N CYS A 4 5.09 0.28 6.26
CA CYS A 4 3.90 0.17 5.41
C CYS A 4 4.22 -0.08 3.93
N ASP A 5 5.37 0.38 3.43
CA ASP A 5 5.84 0.07 2.07
C ASP A 5 6.32 -1.38 1.97
N VAL A 6 7.04 -1.86 3.00
CA VAL A 6 7.53 -3.24 3.06
C VAL A 6 6.34 -4.22 3.11
N ARG A 7 5.34 -3.94 3.95
CA ARG A 7 4.10 -4.72 3.97
C ARG A 7 3.38 -4.70 2.62
N ALA A 8 3.42 -3.59 1.91
CA ALA A 8 2.80 -3.51 0.59
C ALA A 8 3.44 -4.48 -0.40
N LEU A 9 4.76 -4.66 -0.36
CA LEU A 9 5.46 -5.66 -1.18
C LEU A 9 4.94 -7.08 -0.90
N GLY A 10 4.75 -7.45 0.37
CA GLY A 10 4.17 -8.75 0.72
C GLY A 10 2.75 -8.96 0.16
N LEU A 11 1.94 -7.89 0.06
CA LEU A 11 0.63 -7.97 -0.59
C LEU A 11 0.73 -8.05 -2.12
N LEU A 12 1.72 -7.38 -2.73
CA LEU A 12 1.99 -7.47 -4.16
C LEU A 12 2.58 -8.84 -4.56
N ASP A 13 3.32 -9.49 -3.66
CA ASP A 13 3.82 -10.85 -3.85
C ASP A 13 2.64 -11.83 -4.11
N LEU A 14 1.49 -11.65 -3.44
CA LEU A 14 0.27 -12.46 -3.67
C LEU A 14 -0.33 -12.30 -5.07
N VAL A 15 -0.10 -11.15 -5.72
CA VAL A 15 -0.62 -10.84 -7.06
C VAL A 15 0.35 -11.32 -8.13
N PHE A 16 1.64 -11.01 -7.96
CA PHE A 16 2.65 -11.19 -8.99
C PHE A 16 3.42 -12.51 -8.90
N ASP A 17 3.37 -13.19 -7.75
CA ASP A 17 3.90 -14.55 -7.56
C ASP A 17 2.76 -15.55 -7.29
N ALA A 18 1.62 -15.35 -7.95
CA ALA A 18 0.47 -16.23 -7.82
C ALA A 18 0.75 -17.62 -8.40
N PRO A 19 0.14 -18.70 -7.86
CA PRO A 19 0.33 -20.06 -8.36
C PRO A 19 -0.02 -20.24 -9.84
N ASP A 20 -1.08 -19.56 -10.31
CA ASP A 20 -1.59 -19.71 -11.67
C ASP A 20 -0.75 -18.93 -12.70
N TYR A 21 -0.15 -17.81 -12.30
CA TYR A 21 0.69 -17.00 -13.16
C TYR A 21 1.73 -16.22 -12.37
N LYS A 22 2.99 -16.37 -12.77
CA LYS A 22 4.15 -15.71 -12.17
C LYS A 22 4.65 -14.60 -13.08
N ASP A 23 4.62 -13.36 -12.61
CA ASP A 23 5.22 -12.22 -13.31
C ASP A 23 6.74 -12.23 -13.13
N LEU A 24 7.44 -12.77 -14.13
CA LEU A 24 8.90 -12.88 -14.14
C LEU A 24 9.62 -11.52 -14.03
N TYR A 25 9.01 -10.42 -14.49
CA TYR A 25 9.64 -9.09 -14.38
C TYR A 25 9.60 -8.58 -12.94
N TYR A 26 8.53 -8.88 -12.21
CA TYR A 26 8.41 -8.58 -10.79
C TYR A 26 9.30 -9.49 -9.94
N ILE A 27 9.16 -10.81 -10.08
CA ILE A 27 9.83 -11.81 -9.23
C ILE A 27 11.34 -11.69 -9.30
N ASN A 28 11.91 -11.59 -10.51
CA ASN A 28 13.35 -11.45 -10.68
C ASN A 28 13.92 -10.20 -9.99
N LYS A 29 13.16 -9.09 -9.97
CA LYS A 29 13.55 -7.87 -9.25
C LYS A 29 13.37 -8.06 -7.74
N ARG A 30 12.24 -8.63 -7.32
CA ARG A 30 11.89 -8.89 -5.93
C ARG A 30 12.92 -9.78 -5.21
N GLU A 31 13.39 -10.84 -5.86
CA GLU A 31 14.40 -11.77 -5.34
C GLU A 31 15.80 -11.15 -5.23
N LYS A 32 16.17 -10.26 -6.16
CA LYS A 32 17.48 -9.58 -6.18
C LYS A 32 17.52 -8.34 -5.29
N THR A 33 16.37 -7.86 -4.82
CA THR A 33 16.27 -6.69 -3.96
C THR A 33 16.60 -7.08 -2.51
N THR A 34 17.39 -6.25 -1.84
CA THR A 34 17.55 -6.26 -0.38
C THR A 34 16.70 -5.13 0.21
N ILE A 35 15.85 -5.44 1.17
CA ILE A 35 14.90 -4.49 1.76
C ILE A 35 15.45 -3.95 3.08
N VAL A 36 15.91 -2.70 3.07
CA VAL A 36 16.24 -1.96 4.30
C VAL A 36 15.03 -1.14 4.72
N ALA A 37 14.45 -1.47 5.87
CA ALA A 37 13.33 -0.76 6.47
C ALA A 37 13.81 0.25 7.52
N LEU A 38 13.12 1.39 7.62
CA LEU A 38 13.36 2.39 8.65
C LEU A 38 12.06 2.65 9.42
N GLY A 39 12.08 2.36 10.72
CA GLY A 39 10.99 2.62 11.66
C GLY A 39 10.46 4.06 11.57
N CYS A 40 9.18 4.23 11.86
CA CYS A 40 8.49 5.51 11.74
C CYS A 40 8.32 6.17 13.11
N ASN A 41 9.30 6.98 13.53
CA ASN A 41 9.29 7.68 14.81
C ASN A 41 8.15 8.73 14.94
N SER A 42 7.69 9.24 13.79
CA SER A 42 6.70 10.32 13.71
C SER A 42 5.62 9.97 12.68
N PRO A 43 4.68 9.06 13.02
CA PRO A 43 3.53 8.82 12.16
C PRO A 43 2.69 10.11 12.02
N LEU A 44 2.10 10.30 10.85
CA LEU A 44 1.26 11.46 10.57
C LEU A 44 -0.17 11.21 11.06
N SER A 45 -0.93 12.28 11.31
CA SER A 45 -2.34 12.21 11.73
C SER A 45 -3.26 11.51 10.73
N THR A 46 -2.81 11.36 9.48
CA THR A 46 -3.49 10.64 8.41
C THR A 46 -3.15 9.16 8.34
N CYS A 47 -2.15 8.69 9.10
CA CYS A 47 -1.73 7.29 9.12
C CYS A 47 -2.69 6.45 9.99
N PHE A 48 -2.87 5.18 9.58
CA PHE A 48 -3.77 4.20 10.21
C PHE A 48 -3.28 2.78 9.90
N CYS A 49 -1.95 2.60 9.84
CA CYS A 49 -1.31 1.31 9.53
C CYS A 49 -1.58 0.23 10.58
N THR A 50 -1.86 0.63 11.82
CA THR A 50 -2.29 -0.24 12.91
C THR A 50 -3.63 -0.91 12.66
N SER A 51 -4.48 -0.38 11.77
CA SER A 51 -5.74 -1.02 11.35
C SER A 51 -5.54 -2.20 10.40
N PHE A 52 -4.34 -2.41 9.86
CA PHE A 52 -4.07 -3.43 8.86
C PHE A 52 -2.86 -4.27 9.25
N GLU A 53 -2.86 -4.89 10.44
CA GLU A 53 -1.82 -5.83 10.90
C GLU A 53 -0.39 -5.31 10.74
N GLY A 54 -0.23 -3.99 10.81
CA GLY A 54 1.04 -3.31 10.62
C GLY A 54 1.24 -2.29 11.72
N GLY A 55 2.29 -1.49 11.57
CA GLY A 55 2.64 -0.52 12.58
C GLY A 55 3.88 0.27 12.19
N PRO A 56 4.17 1.35 12.92
CA PRO A 56 5.34 2.19 12.67
C PRO A 56 6.67 1.43 12.83
N PHE A 57 6.68 0.27 13.49
CA PHE A 57 7.87 -0.54 13.76
C PHE A 57 7.73 -2.02 13.36
N THR A 58 6.73 -2.38 12.55
CA THR A 58 6.61 -3.76 12.05
C THR A 58 7.80 -4.11 11.15
N LYS A 59 8.42 -5.25 11.45
CA LYS A 59 9.67 -5.72 10.83
C LYS A 59 9.47 -6.71 9.68
N GLU A 60 8.29 -7.34 9.63
CA GLU A 60 7.93 -8.39 8.66
C GLU A 60 8.28 -7.97 7.22
N GLY A 61 9.02 -8.84 6.52
CA GLY A 61 9.42 -8.66 5.12
C GLY A 61 10.67 -7.80 4.88
N ALA A 62 11.27 -7.19 5.92
CA ALA A 62 12.54 -6.49 5.79
C ALA A 62 13.74 -7.45 5.95
N ASP A 63 14.85 -7.13 5.29
CA ASP A 63 16.13 -7.84 5.45
C ASP A 63 16.97 -7.19 6.55
N LEU A 64 17.01 -5.86 6.59
CA LEU A 64 17.65 -5.06 7.63
C LEU A 64 16.65 -4.02 8.14
N PHE A 65 16.51 -3.88 9.45
CA PHE A 65 15.60 -2.93 10.07
C PHE A 65 16.38 -1.88 10.87
N LEU A 66 16.13 -0.61 10.57
CA LEU A 66 16.75 0.52 11.23
C LEU A 66 15.73 1.21 12.13
N THR A 67 16.16 1.55 13.35
CA THR A 67 15.42 2.44 14.26
C THR A 67 16.27 3.66 14.54
N ASP A 68 15.75 4.83 14.18
CA ASP A 68 16.39 6.11 14.49
C ASP A 68 16.27 6.39 15.99
N ILE A 69 17.40 6.44 16.70
CA ILE A 69 17.47 6.72 18.15
C ILE A 69 18.13 8.07 18.45
N GLY A 70 18.24 8.97 17.45
CA GLY A 70 18.86 10.28 17.58
C GLY A 70 20.22 10.32 16.88
N ASP A 71 21.30 10.26 17.66
CA ASP A 71 22.67 10.35 17.11
C ASP A 71 23.08 9.10 16.30
N TRP A 72 22.36 7.99 16.49
CA TRP A 72 22.63 6.70 15.88
C TRP A 72 21.35 6.05 15.34
N TYR A 73 21.55 5.04 14.49
CA TYR A 73 20.50 4.10 14.10
C TYR A 73 20.79 2.75 14.73
N LEU A 74 19.83 2.19 15.47
CA LEU A 74 19.88 0.79 15.85
C LEU A 74 19.56 -0.06 14.62
N ALA A 75 20.50 -0.93 14.23
CA ALA A 75 20.35 -1.82 13.08
C ALA A 75 20.11 -3.26 13.54
N GLU A 76 19.08 -3.89 12.99
CA GLU A 76 18.71 -5.27 13.26
C GLU A 76 18.68 -6.04 11.94
N ALA A 77 19.62 -6.96 11.74
CA ALA A 77 19.57 -7.89 10.61
C ALA A 77 18.51 -8.97 10.88
N LEU A 78 17.60 -9.14 9.93
CA LEU A 78 16.46 -10.07 10.03
C LEU A 78 16.62 -11.28 9.10
N THR A 79 17.49 -11.16 8.09
CA THR A 79 17.76 -12.23 7.12
C THR A 79 19.26 -12.25 6.76
N PRO A 80 19.75 -13.33 6.12
CA PRO A 80 21.12 -13.37 5.61
C PRO A 80 21.45 -12.26 4.60
N LYS A 81 20.46 -11.67 3.93
CA LYS A 81 20.69 -10.49 3.08
C LYS A 81 21.01 -9.26 3.91
N GLY A 82 20.34 -9.08 5.06
CA GLY A 82 20.59 -7.98 5.99
C GLY A 82 21.90 -8.13 6.73
N GLU A 83 22.26 -9.35 7.15
CA GLU A 83 23.54 -9.64 7.80
C GLU A 83 24.71 -9.25 6.91
N ARG A 84 24.62 -9.51 5.60
CA ARG A 84 25.65 -9.09 4.61
C ARG A 84 25.81 -7.58 4.47
N LEU A 85 24.89 -6.77 4.98
CA LEU A 85 25.00 -5.31 5.00
C LEU A 85 25.67 -4.79 6.28
N LEU A 86 25.78 -5.61 7.33
CA LEU A 86 26.41 -5.23 8.58
C LEU A 86 27.94 -5.37 8.44
N ASP A 87 28.57 -4.28 8.01
CA ASP A 87 30.03 -4.13 7.91
C ASP A 87 30.61 -3.50 9.19
N GLU A 88 31.69 -4.06 9.73
CA GLU A 88 32.35 -3.57 10.95
C GLU A 88 32.92 -2.14 10.81
N GLU A 89 33.14 -1.62 9.60
CA GLU A 89 33.55 -0.23 9.37
C GLU A 89 32.41 0.77 9.60
N LEU A 90 31.15 0.33 9.43
CA LEU A 90 29.95 1.19 9.50
C LEU A 90 29.09 0.91 10.73
N PHE A 91 29.20 -0.28 11.32
CA PHE A 91 28.38 -0.74 12.43
C PHE A 91 29.24 -1.12 13.63
N GLN A 92 28.68 -0.89 14.81
CA GLN A 92 29.25 -1.34 16.08
C GLN A 92 28.17 -2.07 16.88
N GLU A 93 28.61 -2.93 17.79
CA GLU A 93 27.70 -3.67 18.67
C GLU A 93 26.82 -2.72 19.50
N ALA A 94 25.51 -2.96 19.45
CA ALA A 94 24.55 -2.13 20.15
C ALA A 94 24.63 -2.34 21.66
N THR A 95 24.65 -1.24 22.41
CA THR A 95 24.59 -1.32 23.88
C THR A 95 23.16 -1.60 24.35
N LYS A 96 23.02 -2.06 25.61
CA LYS A 96 21.69 -2.17 26.24
C LYS A 96 20.96 -0.82 26.34
N ALA A 97 21.68 0.30 26.28
CA ALA A 97 21.07 1.63 26.28
C ALA A 97 20.40 1.92 24.92
N ASP A 98 21.05 1.57 23.82
CA ASP A 98 20.53 1.76 22.46
C ASP A 98 19.25 0.94 22.22
N VAL A 99 19.24 -0.31 22.68
CA VAL A 99 18.05 -1.18 22.62
C VAL A 99 16.88 -0.59 23.41
N ARG A 100 17.14 -0.01 24.60
CA ARG A 100 16.10 0.67 25.39
C ARG A 100 15.63 1.96 24.72
N ALA A 101 16.52 2.70 24.07
CA ALA A 101 16.17 3.91 23.31
C ALA A 101 15.24 3.57 22.14
N ALA A 102 15.56 2.52 21.37
CA ALA A 102 14.71 2.05 20.28
C ALA A 102 13.30 1.64 20.77
N ALA A 103 13.21 0.86 21.85
CA ALA A 103 11.93 0.47 22.44
C ALA A 103 11.11 1.68 22.94
N LYS A 104 11.79 2.71 23.47
CA LYS A 104 11.14 3.97 23.88
C LYS A 104 10.57 4.71 22.66
N VAL A 105 11.36 4.87 21.60
CA VAL A 105 10.93 5.51 20.35
C VAL A 105 9.73 4.80 19.74
N GLU A 106 9.75 3.46 19.70
CA GLU A 106 8.63 2.66 19.21
C GLU A 106 7.35 2.91 20.02
N LYS A 107 7.44 2.87 21.35
CA LYS A 107 6.31 3.13 22.23
C LYS A 107 5.74 4.53 22.04
N GLU A 108 6.60 5.54 21.91
CA GLU A 108 6.18 6.93 21.67
C GLU A 108 5.51 7.12 20.31
N ALA A 109 6.02 6.47 19.26
CA ALA A 109 5.40 6.51 17.94
C ALA A 109 4.02 5.82 17.93
N LEU A 110 3.90 4.66 18.57
CA LEU A 110 2.62 3.96 18.71
C LEU A 110 1.59 4.79 19.48
N ALA A 111 2.02 5.50 20.54
CA ALA A 111 1.13 6.37 21.31
C ALA A 111 0.62 7.59 20.52
N LYS A 112 1.29 7.99 19.43
CA LYS A 112 0.84 9.07 18.52
C LYS A 112 -0.15 8.58 17.46
N MET A 113 -0.30 7.27 17.28
CA MET A 113 -1.26 6.71 16.32
C MET A 113 -2.69 6.87 16.83
N ALA A 114 -3.60 7.16 15.91
CA ALA A 114 -5.03 7.06 16.21
C ALA A 114 -5.41 5.60 16.52
N PRO A 115 -6.51 5.38 17.27
CA PRO A 115 -7.08 4.05 17.43
C PRO A 115 -7.29 3.36 16.07
N PRO A 116 -7.09 2.04 15.98
CA PRO A 116 -7.42 1.27 14.80
C PRO A 116 -8.88 1.50 14.36
N LEU A 117 -9.12 1.34 13.06
CA LEU A 117 -10.47 1.38 12.52
C LEU A 117 -11.16 0.04 12.81
N GLU A 118 -12.46 0.09 13.08
CA GLU A 118 -13.32 -1.09 13.10
C GLU A 118 -13.51 -1.57 11.65
N LEU A 119 -12.99 -2.76 11.34
CA LEU A 119 -13.05 -3.35 9.99
C LEU A 119 -13.88 -4.65 9.96
N ASP A 120 -14.30 -5.16 11.11
CA ASP A 120 -15.11 -6.36 11.22
C ASP A 120 -16.45 -6.15 10.51
N GLY A 121 -16.82 -7.07 9.63
CA GLY A 121 -18.05 -6.96 8.83
C GLY A 121 -17.94 -6.03 7.62
N LEU A 122 -16.78 -5.37 7.36
CA LEU A 122 -16.64 -4.43 6.26
C LEU A 122 -16.84 -5.10 4.90
N LYS A 123 -16.28 -6.31 4.73
CA LYS A 123 -16.39 -7.06 3.48
C LYS A 123 -17.85 -7.45 3.21
N GLU A 124 -18.51 -8.04 4.21
CA GLU A 124 -19.91 -8.45 4.19
C GLU A 124 -20.83 -7.26 3.93
N LYS A 125 -20.50 -6.10 4.50
CA LYS A 125 -21.23 -4.86 4.23
C LYS A 125 -21.10 -4.45 2.77
N LEU A 126 -19.88 -4.44 2.24
CA LEU A 126 -19.58 -4.07 0.86
C LEU A 126 -20.24 -5.00 -0.17
N ASP A 127 -20.35 -6.30 0.11
CA ASP A 127 -21.08 -7.27 -0.73
C ASP A 127 -22.52 -6.82 -1.01
N THR A 128 -23.17 -6.20 -0.02
CA THR A 128 -24.57 -5.70 -0.15
C THR A 128 -24.68 -4.36 -0.87
N MET A 129 -23.57 -3.70 -1.18
CA MET A 129 -23.57 -2.30 -1.62
C MET A 129 -23.32 -2.10 -3.12
N ILE A 130 -23.25 -3.15 -3.95
CA ILE A 130 -22.91 -3.02 -5.38
C ILE A 130 -23.70 -1.91 -6.11
N ASP A 131 -25.02 -1.84 -5.91
CA ASP A 131 -25.90 -0.85 -6.53
C ASP A 131 -26.32 0.28 -5.59
N SER A 132 -25.66 0.41 -4.44
CA SER A 132 -26.00 1.40 -3.43
C SER A 132 -25.88 2.84 -3.94
N PRO A 133 -26.81 3.75 -3.59
CA PRO A 133 -26.69 5.18 -3.89
C PRO A 133 -25.57 5.87 -3.07
N PHE A 134 -24.91 5.14 -2.17
CA PHE A 134 -23.71 5.60 -1.48
C PHE A 134 -22.62 6.05 -2.47
N TRP A 135 -22.43 5.30 -3.56
CA TRP A 135 -21.40 5.59 -4.55
C TRP A 135 -21.63 6.91 -5.29
N ASP A 136 -22.89 7.29 -5.49
CA ASP A 136 -23.28 8.56 -6.08
C ASP A 136 -22.77 9.71 -5.21
N ARG A 137 -23.07 9.67 -3.91
CA ARG A 137 -22.61 10.68 -2.94
C ARG A 137 -21.08 10.71 -2.79
N LEU A 138 -20.43 9.55 -2.83
CA LEU A 138 -18.99 9.45 -2.62
C LEU A 138 -18.20 10.10 -3.76
N HIS A 139 -18.56 9.81 -5.02
CA HIS A 139 -17.76 10.25 -6.15
C HIS A 139 -17.97 11.73 -6.50
N GLU A 140 -19.07 12.36 -6.08
CA GLU A 140 -19.40 13.78 -6.35
C GLU A 140 -18.26 14.74 -5.99
N LYS A 141 -17.55 14.49 -4.89
CA LYS A 141 -16.41 15.34 -4.48
C LYS A 141 -15.13 15.06 -5.27
N CYS A 142 -15.05 13.93 -5.96
CA CYS A 142 -13.80 13.46 -6.54
C CYS A 142 -13.52 14.09 -7.90
N LEU A 143 -12.30 14.62 -8.06
CA LEU A 143 -11.82 15.15 -9.35
C LEU A 143 -11.41 14.08 -10.37
N GLY A 144 -11.35 12.80 -9.98
CA GLY A 144 -10.87 11.73 -10.85
C GLY A 144 -9.37 11.78 -11.20
N CYS A 145 -8.56 12.52 -10.45
CA CYS A 145 -7.15 12.78 -10.76
C CYS A 145 -6.18 11.59 -10.59
N GLY A 146 -6.60 10.48 -9.97
CA GLY A 146 -5.78 9.28 -9.82
C GLY A 146 -4.61 9.36 -8.80
N VAL A 147 -4.36 10.50 -8.15
CA VAL A 147 -3.25 10.66 -7.19
C VAL A 147 -3.23 9.57 -6.11
N CYS A 148 -4.41 9.14 -5.66
CA CYS A 148 -4.58 8.12 -4.63
C CYS A 148 -4.27 6.69 -5.09
N THR A 149 -4.14 6.45 -6.40
CA THR A 149 -3.65 5.18 -6.97
C THR A 149 -2.14 5.22 -7.23
N PHE A 150 -1.60 6.34 -7.70
CA PHE A 150 -0.15 6.48 -7.94
C PHE A 150 0.69 6.51 -6.66
N LEU A 151 0.14 7.06 -5.56
CA LEU A 151 0.83 7.10 -4.26
C LEU A 151 0.61 5.86 -3.39
N CYS A 152 -0.33 4.98 -3.79
CA CYS A 152 -0.70 3.84 -2.98
C CYS A 152 0.27 2.68 -3.26
N PRO A 153 1.01 2.20 -2.25
CA PRO A 153 2.05 1.21 -2.48
C PRO A 153 1.50 -0.20 -2.80
N THR A 154 0.19 -0.41 -2.64
CA THR A 154 -0.50 -1.67 -3.02
C THR A 154 -1.25 -1.57 -4.34
N CYS A 155 -1.29 -0.40 -4.99
CA CYS A 155 -1.89 -0.26 -6.31
C CYS A 155 -0.93 -0.77 -7.37
N HIS A 156 -1.47 -1.55 -8.31
CA HIS A 156 -0.68 -2.35 -9.25
C HIS A 156 -1.35 -2.40 -10.64
N CYS A 157 -2.14 -1.38 -10.98
CA CYS A 157 -2.69 -1.20 -12.31
C CYS A 157 -1.59 -0.74 -13.27
N PHE A 158 -1.49 -1.37 -14.42
CA PHE A 158 -0.56 -1.00 -15.47
C PHE A 158 -1.18 -1.22 -16.84
N ASP A 159 -0.68 -0.50 -17.82
CA ASP A 159 -0.96 -0.69 -19.25
C ASP A 159 0.27 -1.28 -19.95
N ILE A 160 0.04 -1.92 -21.09
CA ILE A 160 1.10 -2.43 -21.96
C ILE A 160 0.90 -1.80 -23.33
N VAL A 161 1.87 -0.98 -23.74
CA VAL A 161 1.86 -0.29 -25.02
C VAL A 161 3.01 -0.77 -25.90
N ASP A 162 2.76 -0.84 -27.20
CA ASP A 162 3.80 -1.05 -28.21
C ASP A 162 4.17 0.32 -28.80
N GLU A 163 5.39 0.79 -28.53
CA GLU A 163 5.94 2.03 -29.06
C GLU A 163 6.83 1.70 -30.27
N ALA A 164 6.69 2.44 -31.37
CA ALA A 164 7.48 2.22 -32.58
C ALA A 164 8.10 3.51 -33.10
N LEU A 165 9.41 3.48 -33.37
CA LEU A 165 10.17 4.58 -33.94
C LEU A 165 11.18 4.04 -34.96
N ASN A 166 11.18 4.61 -36.18
CA ASN A 166 12.16 4.29 -37.23
C ASN A 166 12.34 2.77 -37.49
N SER A 167 11.23 2.04 -37.66
CA SER A 167 11.21 0.57 -37.86
C SER A 167 11.77 -0.28 -36.71
N LYS A 168 11.97 0.32 -35.53
CA LYS A 168 12.20 -0.38 -34.27
C LYS A 168 10.96 -0.25 -33.40
N GLY A 169 10.65 -1.28 -32.64
CA GLY A 169 9.55 -1.27 -31.68
C GLY A 169 10.01 -1.77 -30.33
N GLU A 170 9.38 -1.26 -29.28
CA GLU A 170 9.51 -1.77 -27.92
C GLU A 170 8.14 -1.91 -27.28
N ARG A 171 8.02 -2.88 -26.38
CA ARG A 171 6.82 -3.09 -25.57
C ARG A 171 7.08 -2.58 -24.16
N VAL A 172 6.34 -1.57 -23.76
CA VAL A 172 6.54 -0.87 -22.48
C VAL A 172 5.38 -1.17 -21.54
N ARG A 173 5.71 -1.48 -20.28
CA ARG A 173 4.74 -1.54 -19.19
C ARG A 173 4.69 -0.18 -18.49
N ASN A 174 3.56 0.49 -18.58
CA ASN A 174 3.35 1.81 -17.99
C ASN A 174 2.45 1.73 -16.77
N TRP A 175 2.77 2.49 -15.72
CA TRP A 175 1.87 2.59 -14.58
C TRP A 175 0.56 3.25 -15.01
N ASP A 176 -0.57 2.63 -14.66
CA ASP A 176 -1.90 3.16 -14.97
C ASP A 176 -2.81 3.14 -13.72
N SER A 177 -4.07 3.56 -13.88
CA SER A 177 -5.03 3.66 -12.80
C SER A 177 -6.39 3.12 -13.21
N CYS A 178 -6.93 2.21 -12.39
CA CYS A 178 -8.32 1.79 -12.49
C CYS A 178 -9.36 2.91 -12.30
N MET A 179 -8.92 4.11 -11.90
CA MET A 179 -9.76 5.32 -11.79
C MET A 179 -9.90 6.08 -13.12
N PHE A 180 -9.10 5.75 -14.14
CA PHE A 180 -9.17 6.40 -15.45
C PHE A 180 -10.15 5.68 -16.39
N PRO A 181 -10.87 6.44 -17.24
CA PRO A 181 -11.86 5.87 -18.15
C PRO A 181 -11.26 4.84 -19.10
N ILE A 182 -10.06 5.14 -19.63
CA ILE A 182 -9.40 4.33 -20.66
C ILE A 182 -9.02 2.93 -20.15
N TYR A 183 -8.72 2.79 -18.86
CA TYR A 183 -8.31 1.52 -18.25
C TYR A 183 -9.36 0.40 -18.39
N THR A 184 -10.65 0.75 -18.49
CA THR A 184 -11.74 -0.22 -18.72
C THR A 184 -12.54 0.03 -19.98
N LEU A 185 -12.03 0.84 -20.88
CA LEU A 185 -12.66 0.98 -22.17
C LEU A 185 -12.35 -0.27 -22.99
N GLU A 186 -13.37 -1.06 -23.28
CA GLU A 186 -13.24 -2.26 -24.09
C GLU A 186 -13.14 -1.90 -25.58
N ALA A 187 -12.57 -2.80 -26.38
CA ALA A 187 -12.48 -2.63 -27.83
C ALA A 187 -13.85 -2.50 -28.52
N SER A 188 -14.92 -2.97 -27.87
CA SER A 188 -16.31 -2.81 -28.32
C SER A 188 -16.83 -1.37 -28.19
N GLY A 189 -16.10 -0.50 -27.48
CA GLY A 189 -16.56 0.84 -27.07
C GLY A 189 -17.39 0.84 -25.79
N HIS A 190 -17.74 -0.33 -25.25
CA HIS A 190 -18.37 -0.43 -23.94
C HIS A 190 -17.37 -0.09 -22.83
N ASN A 191 -17.84 0.56 -21.77
CA ASN A 191 -17.05 0.79 -20.57
C ASN A 191 -17.86 0.33 -19.36
N PRO A 192 -17.46 -0.76 -18.68
CA PRO A 192 -18.13 -1.23 -17.46
C PRO A 192 -18.07 -0.23 -16.30
N ARG A 193 -17.19 0.77 -16.36
CA ARG A 193 -17.03 1.82 -15.35
C ARG A 193 -17.09 3.22 -15.99
N PRO A 194 -18.26 3.58 -16.55
CA PRO A 194 -18.39 4.76 -17.39
C PRO A 194 -18.26 6.07 -16.59
N SER A 195 -18.61 6.06 -15.30
CA SER A 195 -18.61 7.26 -14.46
C SER A 195 -17.67 7.16 -13.25
N GLY A 196 -17.58 8.25 -12.48
CA GLY A 196 -16.85 8.26 -11.20
C GLY A 196 -17.43 7.29 -10.17
N ARG A 197 -18.74 7.01 -10.23
CA ARG A 197 -19.47 6.09 -9.34
C ARG A 197 -18.88 4.70 -9.37
N GLU A 198 -18.85 4.07 -10.54
CA GLU A 198 -18.35 2.70 -10.70
C GLU A 198 -16.85 2.59 -10.43
N ARG A 199 -16.08 3.65 -10.70
CA ARG A 199 -14.64 3.68 -10.45
C ARG A 199 -14.32 3.80 -8.96
N TRP A 200 -15.07 4.61 -8.21
CA TRP A 200 -14.95 4.64 -6.75
C TRP A 200 -15.39 3.35 -6.10
N ARG A 201 -16.50 2.76 -6.58
CA ARG A 201 -16.91 1.41 -6.20
C ARG A 201 -15.76 0.43 -6.43
N GLN A 202 -15.20 0.36 -7.64
CA GLN A 202 -14.05 -0.51 -7.92
C GLN A 202 -12.90 -0.27 -6.95
N ARG A 203 -12.53 0.98 -6.69
CA ARG A 203 -11.40 1.29 -5.81
C ARG A 203 -11.62 0.76 -4.40
N LEU A 204 -12.80 0.95 -3.84
CA LEU A 204 -13.10 0.52 -2.48
C LEU A 204 -13.27 -1.00 -2.42
N MET A 205 -14.07 -1.57 -3.33
CA MET A 205 -14.31 -3.02 -3.42
C MET A 205 -13.02 -3.79 -3.69
N HIS A 206 -12.15 -3.33 -4.59
CA HIS A 206 -10.87 -4.01 -4.82
C HIS A 206 -10.01 -4.05 -3.56
N LYS A 207 -10.08 -3.01 -2.72
CA LYS A 207 -9.27 -2.96 -1.50
C LYS A 207 -9.82 -3.77 -0.34
N PHE A 208 -11.13 -3.77 -0.19
CA PHE A 208 -11.80 -4.22 1.02
C PHE A 208 -12.77 -5.38 0.82
N ASP A 209 -13.00 -5.77 -0.43
CA ASP A 209 -13.87 -6.89 -0.79
C ASP A 209 -13.13 -7.91 -1.68
N TYR A 210 -12.87 -7.58 -2.95
CA TYR A 210 -12.35 -8.55 -3.94
C TYR A 210 -11.01 -9.16 -3.53
N PHE A 211 -10.08 -8.34 -3.01
CA PHE A 211 -8.80 -8.85 -2.55
C PHE A 211 -8.93 -9.71 -1.28
N VAL A 212 -9.93 -9.44 -0.44
CA VAL A 212 -10.25 -10.28 0.72
C VAL A 212 -10.83 -11.61 0.26
N THR A 213 -11.74 -11.61 -0.71
CA THR A 213 -12.28 -12.83 -1.31
C THR A 213 -11.18 -13.70 -1.92
N ASN A 214 -10.23 -13.10 -2.62
CA ASN A 214 -9.19 -13.83 -3.34
C ASN A 214 -8.03 -14.29 -2.45
N TYR A 215 -7.66 -13.51 -1.43
CA TYR A 215 -6.42 -13.71 -0.67
C TYR A 215 -6.59 -13.66 0.85
N GLY A 216 -7.81 -13.44 1.36
CA GLY A 216 -8.09 -13.37 2.80
C GLY A 216 -7.43 -12.19 3.51
N ARG A 217 -7.06 -11.13 2.78
CA ARG A 217 -6.37 -9.94 3.30
C ARG A 217 -6.96 -8.67 2.71
N PHE A 218 -6.80 -7.54 3.40
CA PHE A 218 -7.10 -6.22 2.85
C PHE A 218 -5.93 -5.68 1.99
N LEU A 219 -6.23 -5.06 0.84
CA LEU A 219 -5.23 -4.42 -0.03
C LEU A 219 -4.94 -2.96 0.40
N CYS A 220 -4.81 -2.74 1.70
CA CYS A 220 -4.45 -1.47 2.32
C CYS A 220 -3.40 -1.69 3.40
N VAL A 221 -2.46 -0.75 3.53
CA VAL A 221 -1.39 -0.75 4.54
C VAL A 221 -1.49 0.47 5.48
N GLY A 222 -2.58 1.23 5.40
CA GLY A 222 -2.86 2.38 6.26
C GLY A 222 -1.80 3.50 6.21
N CYS A 223 -1.05 3.64 5.10
CA CYS A 223 0.02 4.65 5.00
C CYS A 223 -0.48 6.11 5.00
N GLY A 224 -1.76 6.36 4.74
CA GLY A 224 -2.34 7.70 4.76
C GLY A 224 -2.00 8.61 3.57
N ARG A 225 -1.11 8.19 2.65
CA ARG A 225 -0.67 9.03 1.51
C ARG A 225 -1.81 9.50 0.61
N CYS A 226 -2.82 8.64 0.41
CA CYS A 226 -4.01 8.98 -0.36
C CYS A 226 -4.88 10.06 0.30
N VAL A 227 -4.83 10.18 1.63
CA VAL A 227 -5.57 11.20 2.39
C VAL A 227 -4.81 12.53 2.33
N ILE A 228 -3.50 12.51 2.61
CA ILE A 228 -2.63 13.70 2.61
C ILE A 228 -2.68 14.44 1.27
N ASN A 229 -2.63 13.69 0.17
CA ASN A 229 -2.45 14.25 -1.16
C ASN A 229 -3.76 14.39 -1.94
N CYS A 230 -4.91 14.19 -1.30
CA CYS A 230 -6.18 14.39 -1.97
C CYS A 230 -6.49 15.90 -2.09
N PRO A 231 -6.61 16.47 -3.30
CA PRO A 231 -6.83 17.90 -3.47
C PRO A 231 -8.21 18.38 -2.97
N VAL A 232 -9.12 17.43 -2.70
CA VAL A 232 -10.50 17.67 -2.25
C VAL A 232 -10.76 17.08 -0.86
N ASN A 233 -9.70 16.74 -0.12
CA ASN A 233 -9.77 16.22 1.25
C ASN A 233 -10.66 14.96 1.39
N LEU A 234 -10.66 14.09 0.38
CA LEU A 234 -11.36 12.82 0.46
C LEU A 234 -10.55 11.84 1.32
N ASP A 235 -11.12 11.45 2.45
CA ASP A 235 -10.47 10.60 3.44
C ASP A 235 -11.04 9.18 3.42
N ILE A 236 -10.22 8.21 2.98
CA ILE A 236 -10.64 6.80 2.89
C ILE A 236 -11.05 6.21 4.25
N ARG A 237 -10.52 6.73 5.38
CA ARG A 237 -10.90 6.28 6.72
C ARG A 237 -12.35 6.65 7.02
N LYS A 238 -12.73 7.88 6.64
CA LYS A 238 -14.12 8.33 6.73
C LYS A 238 -15.02 7.55 5.78
N VAL A 239 -14.57 7.28 4.57
CA VAL A 239 -15.34 6.45 3.62
C VAL A 239 -15.65 5.07 4.20
N ILE A 240 -14.68 4.42 4.85
CA ILE A 240 -14.89 3.13 5.53
C ILE A 240 -15.94 3.29 6.65
N ALA A 241 -15.80 4.31 7.50
CA ALA A 241 -16.78 4.57 8.57
C ALA A 241 -18.19 4.83 8.02
N ASP A 242 -18.30 5.62 6.95
CA ASP A 242 -19.59 5.94 6.31
C ASP A 242 -20.21 4.68 5.67
N VAL A 243 -19.41 3.75 5.12
CA VAL A 243 -19.89 2.43 4.64
C VAL A 243 -20.47 1.60 5.78
N MET A 244 -19.78 1.54 6.92
CA MET A 244 -20.22 0.77 8.08
C MET A 244 -21.52 1.33 8.69
N ALA A 245 -21.78 2.63 8.53
CA ALA A 245 -22.95 3.32 9.06
C ALA A 245 -24.13 3.43 8.07
N PHE A 246 -23.92 3.15 6.78
CA PHE A 246 -24.94 3.30 5.73
C PHE A 246 -26.00 2.20 5.80
#